data_AF-A0A0A8ZDQ3-F1
#
_entry.id   AF-A0A0A8ZDQ3-F1
#
_cell.length_a   1.000
_cell.length_b   1.000
_cell.length_c   1.000
_cell.angle_alpha   90.00
_cell.angle_beta   90.00
_cell.angle_gamma   90.00
#
_symmetry.space_group_name_H-M   'P 1'
#
loop_
_entity.id
_entity.type
_entity.pdbx_description
1 polymer ?
#
loop_
_entity_poly.entity_id
_entity_poly.type
_entity_poly.pdbx_seq_one_letter_code
_entity_poly.pdbx_strand_id
1 'polypeptide(L)'
;MDPVELVKLIKILNPTNRPGRITIITRMGADNIRAKLPHLIRAVRQEGQIVTWITDPMHGNTIVAPCGLRTRHFDSILAEVQAFFVVHEQEGSHPGGIHLEMTGQHVTECIGGSYDISFGDLSSRYYTHCDPRLNASQSLELSFIIGQRLRNRRIRWSSKPNIL
;
A
#
# COMPACT_ATOMS: atom_id res chain seq x y z
N MET A 1 12.59 4.45 -8.84
CA MET A 1 11.92 5.67 -9.30
C MET A 1 12.70 6.84 -8.76
N ASP A 2 13.29 7.62 -9.65
CA ASP A 2 13.98 8.86 -9.30
C ASP A 2 12.96 9.99 -9.10
N PRO A 3 13.13 10.90 -8.10
CA PRO A 3 12.16 11.97 -7.87
C PRO A 3 12.03 12.97 -9.03
N VAL A 4 13.12 13.29 -9.74
CA VAL A 4 13.10 14.23 -10.89
C VAL A 4 12.38 13.59 -12.07
N GLU A 5 12.66 12.32 -12.33
CA GLU A 5 11.96 11.55 -13.36
C GLU A 5 10.44 11.47 -13.09
N LEU A 6 10.05 11.22 -11.84
CA LEU A 6 8.65 11.17 -11.43
C LEU A 6 7.92 12.48 -11.76
N VAL A 7 8.49 13.62 -11.39
CA VAL A 7 7.92 14.95 -11.68
C VAL A 7 7.78 15.16 -13.18
N LYS A 8 8.80 14.78 -13.96
CA LYS A 8 8.76 14.88 -15.43
C LYS A 8 7.60 14.08 -16.01
N LEU A 9 7.39 12.84 -15.55
CA LEU A 9 6.26 12.02 -15.98
C LEU A 9 4.92 12.64 -15.62
N ILE A 10 4.78 13.18 -14.40
CA ILE A 10 3.53 13.84 -13.97
C ILE A 10 3.21 15.02 -14.89
N LYS A 11 4.20 15.88 -15.19
CA LYS A 11 3.99 17.04 -16.08
C LYS A 11 3.59 16.65 -17.49
N ILE A 12 4.12 15.55 -18.02
CA ILE A 12 3.74 15.00 -19.33
C ILE A 12 2.31 14.46 -19.31
N LEU A 13 1.95 13.70 -18.28
CA LEU A 13 0.66 13.00 -18.20
C LEU A 13 -0.49 13.86 -17.67
N ASN A 14 -0.18 14.97 -16.99
CA ASN A 14 -1.12 15.92 -16.40
C ASN A 14 -0.69 17.38 -16.61
N PRO A 15 -0.58 17.85 -17.86
CA PRO A 15 -0.03 19.16 -18.19
C PRO A 15 -0.83 20.33 -17.60
N THR A 16 -2.12 20.13 -17.32
CA THR A 16 -3.00 21.13 -16.69
C THR A 16 -3.12 20.99 -15.18
N ASN A 17 -2.32 20.09 -14.57
CA ASN A 17 -2.32 19.80 -13.14
C ASN A 17 -3.73 19.54 -12.56
N ARG A 18 -4.58 18.82 -13.32
CA ARG A 18 -5.96 18.54 -12.91
C ARG A 18 -5.98 17.61 -11.70
N PRO A 19 -6.60 18.00 -10.56
CA PRO A 19 -6.73 17.13 -9.40
C PRO A 19 -7.39 15.78 -9.75
N GLY A 20 -6.87 14.69 -9.20
CA GLY A 20 -7.39 13.34 -9.43
C GLY A 20 -7.10 12.73 -10.82
N ARG A 21 -6.39 13.44 -11.71
CA ARG A 21 -5.99 12.89 -13.02
C ARG A 21 -4.88 11.84 -12.89
N ILE A 22 -3.91 12.07 -12.01
CA ILE A 22 -2.76 11.17 -11.80
C ILE A 22 -2.87 10.51 -10.45
N THR A 23 -2.74 9.20 -10.48
CA THR A 23 -2.60 8.36 -9.30
C THR A 23 -1.21 7.75 -9.32
N ILE A 24 -0.45 7.98 -8.26
CA ILE A 24 0.86 7.35 -8.05
C ILE A 24 0.66 6.14 -7.16
N ILE A 25 0.85 4.95 -7.73
CA ILE A 25 0.75 3.69 -7.01
C ILE A 25 2.17 3.26 -6.59
N THR A 26 2.44 3.31 -5.29
CA THR A 26 3.73 2.97 -4.70
C THR A 26 3.76 1.51 -4.27
N ARG A 27 4.80 0.76 -4.65
CA ARG A 27 4.97 -0.67 -4.32
C ARG A 27 6.42 -0.93 -3.93
N MET A 28 6.80 -0.44 -2.75
CA MET A 28 8.20 -0.35 -2.36
C MET A 28 8.65 -1.55 -1.53
N GLY A 29 7.72 -2.26 -0.90
CA GLY A 29 8.01 -3.25 0.13
C GLY A 29 8.10 -2.60 1.51
N ALA A 30 7.73 -3.35 2.55
CA ALA A 30 7.69 -2.89 3.93
C ALA A 30 9.03 -2.29 4.41
N ASP A 31 10.14 -2.89 3.99
CA ASP A 31 11.48 -2.49 4.41
C ASP A 31 11.94 -1.17 3.77
N ASN A 32 11.41 -0.83 2.59
CA ASN A 32 11.91 0.28 1.79
C ASN A 32 11.03 1.53 1.84
N ILE A 33 9.72 1.37 2.07
CA ILE A 33 8.76 2.48 1.89
C ILE A 33 9.09 3.68 2.77
N ARG A 34 9.55 3.46 4.01
CA ARG A 34 9.93 4.53 4.95
C ARG A 34 11.12 5.34 4.46
N ALA A 35 12.06 4.69 3.78
CA ALA A 35 13.25 5.35 3.25
C ALA A 35 12.95 6.06 1.93
N LYS A 36 12.17 5.44 1.03
CA LYS A 36 12.05 5.89 -0.37
C LYS A 36 10.89 6.85 -0.61
N LEU A 37 9.74 6.62 0.00
CA LEU A 37 8.52 7.42 -0.26
C LEU A 37 8.64 8.91 0.10
N PRO A 38 9.28 9.31 1.22
CA PRO A 38 9.39 10.73 1.59
C PRO A 38 10.02 11.59 0.49
N HIS A 39 11.04 11.08 -0.19
CA HIS A 39 11.74 11.80 -1.26
C HIS A 39 10.82 12.09 -2.46
N LEU A 40 9.95 11.14 -2.83
CA LEU A 40 8.99 11.32 -3.92
C LEU A 40 7.90 12.33 -3.54
N ILE A 41 7.35 12.25 -2.33
CA ILE A 41 6.33 13.19 -1.85
C ILE A 41 6.87 14.63 -1.86
N ARG A 42 8.10 14.82 -1.37
CA ARG A 42 8.74 16.15 -1.32
C ARG A 42 8.94 16.73 -2.71
N ALA A 43 9.43 15.94 -3.67
CA ALA A 43 9.63 16.41 -5.04
C ALA A 43 8.32 16.82 -5.73
N VAL A 44 7.28 15.98 -5.62
CA VAL A 44 5.95 16.29 -6.16
C VAL A 44 5.37 17.57 -5.54
N ARG A 45 5.52 17.74 -4.23
CA ARG A 45 5.06 18.93 -3.49
C ARG A 45 5.82 20.19 -3.89
N GLN A 46 7.15 20.13 -4.02
CA GLN A 46 7.99 21.26 -4.43
C GLN A 46 7.58 21.80 -5.81
N GLU A 47 7.10 20.91 -6.68
CA GLU A 47 6.69 21.22 -8.04
C GLU A 47 5.19 21.59 -8.16
N GLY A 48 4.50 21.72 -7.03
CA GLY A 48 3.09 22.10 -6.96
C GLY A 48 2.13 21.10 -7.63
N GLN A 49 2.57 19.86 -7.87
CA GLN A 49 1.79 18.86 -8.58
C GLN A 49 0.73 18.24 -7.67
N ILE A 50 -0.48 18.08 -8.18
CA ILE A 50 -1.62 17.50 -7.47
C ILE A 50 -1.83 16.07 -7.98
N VAL A 51 -1.59 15.10 -7.10
CA VAL A 51 -1.69 13.67 -7.39
C VAL A 51 -2.40 12.92 -6.28
N THR A 52 -2.99 11.78 -6.62
CA THR A 52 -3.53 10.83 -5.64
C THR A 52 -2.46 9.81 -5.30
N TRP A 53 -2.09 9.70 -4.03
CA TRP A 53 -1.14 8.68 -3.57
C TRP A 53 -1.87 7.41 -3.18
N ILE A 54 -1.45 6.28 -3.74
CA ILE A 54 -1.94 4.95 -3.40
C ILE A 54 -0.75 4.05 -3.05
N THR A 55 -0.93 3.14 -2.09
CA THR A 55 0.03 2.06 -1.84
C THR A 55 -0.50 0.74 -2.41
N ASP A 56 0.36 0.02 -3.09
CA ASP A 56 0.23 -1.37 -3.49
C ASP A 56 1.20 -2.18 -2.61
N PRO A 57 0.73 -2.67 -1.45
CA PRO A 57 1.54 -3.41 -0.50
C PRO A 57 1.77 -4.86 -0.93
N MET A 58 1.34 -5.25 -2.14
CA MET A 58 1.36 -6.64 -2.57
C MET A 58 2.68 -6.95 -3.25
N HIS A 59 2.99 -6.19 -4.30
CA HIS A 59 4.03 -6.58 -5.24
C HIS A 59 5.45 -6.32 -4.74
N GLY A 60 5.63 -5.35 -3.83
CA GLY A 60 6.93 -5.09 -3.18
C GLY A 60 7.32 -6.14 -2.14
N ASN A 61 6.41 -7.03 -1.73
CA ASN A 61 6.58 -7.96 -0.61
C ASN A 61 6.53 -9.45 -1.05
N THR A 62 6.77 -9.75 -2.33
CA THR A 62 6.72 -11.15 -2.79
C THR A 62 8.03 -11.88 -2.48
N ILE A 63 7.90 -13.08 -1.91
CA ILE A 63 9.00 -14.01 -1.63
C ILE A 63 8.75 -15.36 -2.30
N VAL A 64 9.78 -16.21 -2.36
CA VAL A 64 9.66 -17.60 -2.81
C VAL A 64 9.71 -18.51 -1.58
N ALA A 65 8.69 -19.33 -1.39
CA ALA A 65 8.59 -20.31 -0.32
C ALA A 65 9.57 -21.48 -0.53
N PRO A 66 9.89 -22.27 0.52
CA PRO A 66 10.73 -23.47 0.38
C PRO A 66 10.21 -24.50 -0.64
N CYS A 67 8.88 -24.54 -0.86
CA CYS A 67 8.24 -25.40 -1.87
C CYS A 67 8.32 -24.85 -3.30
N GLY A 68 8.97 -23.70 -3.52
CA GLY A 68 9.11 -23.06 -4.83
C GLY A 68 7.95 -22.15 -5.24
N LEU A 69 6.83 -22.17 -4.50
CA LEU A 69 5.70 -21.27 -4.77
C LEU A 69 6.02 -19.83 -4.35
N ARG A 70 5.59 -18.86 -5.15
CA ARG A 70 5.62 -17.44 -4.72
C ARG A 70 4.56 -17.23 -3.65
N THR A 71 4.89 -16.46 -2.62
CA THR A 71 3.92 -16.08 -1.58
C THR A 71 4.24 -14.68 -1.07
N ARG A 72 3.37 -14.14 -0.22
CA ARG A 72 3.54 -12.87 0.47
C ARG A 72 3.14 -13.08 1.92
N HIS A 73 3.91 -12.51 2.85
CA HIS A 73 3.54 -12.53 4.26
C HIS A 73 2.52 -11.45 4.55
N PHE A 74 1.40 -11.80 5.17
CA PHE A 74 0.35 -10.85 5.55
C PHE A 74 0.92 -9.68 6.37
N ASP A 75 1.78 -9.97 7.33
CA ASP A 75 2.41 -8.92 8.15
C ASP A 75 3.28 -7.94 7.35
N SER A 76 3.97 -8.40 6.30
CA SER A 76 4.74 -7.50 5.42
C SER A 76 3.79 -6.59 4.62
N ILE A 77 2.68 -7.13 4.11
CA ILE A 77 1.63 -6.36 3.44
C ILE A 77 1.08 -5.29 4.39
N LEU A 78 0.71 -5.69 5.61
CA LEU A 78 0.19 -4.79 6.63
C LEU A 78 1.22 -3.73 7.05
N ALA A 79 2.49 -4.11 7.21
CA ALA A 79 3.58 -3.20 7.59
C ALA A 79 3.80 -2.12 6.53
N GLU A 80 3.75 -2.45 5.24
CA GLU A 80 3.84 -1.45 4.16
C GLU A 80 2.65 -0.48 4.21
N VAL A 81 1.42 -0.97 4.38
CA VAL A 81 0.24 -0.12 4.54
C VAL A 81 0.41 0.82 5.73
N GLN A 82 0.81 0.31 6.90
CA GLN A 82 1.01 1.13 8.10
C GLN A 82 2.09 2.20 7.88
N ALA A 83 3.20 1.81 7.26
CA ALA A 83 4.31 2.71 6.97
C ALA A 83 3.91 3.80 5.96
N PHE A 84 3.12 3.47 4.93
CA PHE A 84 2.56 4.43 3.98
C PHE A 84 1.78 5.54 4.70
N PHE A 85 0.87 5.19 5.60
CA PHE A 85 0.14 6.19 6.39
C PHE A 85 1.07 7.03 7.28
N VAL A 86 2.04 6.40 7.95
CA VAL A 86 2.99 7.12 8.82
C VAL A 86 3.82 8.12 8.02
N VAL A 87 4.33 7.72 6.86
CA VAL A 87 5.09 8.62 5.97
C VAL A 87 4.22 9.80 5.52
N HIS A 88 2.98 9.56 5.12
CA HIS A 88 2.07 10.65 4.74
C HIS A 88 1.76 11.60 5.91
N GLU A 89 1.56 11.08 7.12
CA GLU A 89 1.38 11.89 8.33
C GLU A 89 2.62 12.75 8.62
N GLN A 90 3.82 12.17 8.53
CA GLN A 90 5.09 12.87 8.75
C GLN A 90 5.38 13.94 7.68
N GLU A 91 5.06 13.64 6.41
CA GLU A 91 5.26 14.57 5.31
C GLU A 91 4.12 15.59 5.17
N GLY A 92 3.06 15.51 5.99
CA GLY A 92 1.91 16.41 5.91
C GLY A 92 1.13 16.28 4.60
N SER A 93 1.09 15.08 4.02
CA SER A 93 0.41 14.77 2.75
C SER A 93 -0.76 13.80 2.96
N HIS A 94 -1.55 13.57 1.91
CA HIS A 94 -2.77 12.75 2.01
C HIS A 94 -2.54 11.32 1.51
N PRO A 95 -2.72 10.28 2.37
CA PRO A 95 -2.73 8.88 1.95
C PRO A 95 -4.08 8.58 1.26
N GLY A 96 -4.09 8.54 -0.08
CA GLY A 96 -5.30 8.58 -0.90
C GLY A 96 -5.99 7.22 -1.13
N GLY A 97 -5.29 6.10 -0.94
CA GLY A 97 -5.90 4.78 -1.11
C GLY A 97 -4.92 3.63 -1.04
N ILE A 98 -5.46 2.42 -1.25
CA ILE A 98 -4.73 1.15 -1.22
C ILE A 98 -5.18 0.34 -2.44
N HIS A 99 -4.24 -0.31 -3.11
CA HIS A 99 -4.44 -1.19 -4.25
C HIS A 99 -4.06 -2.61 -3.85
N LEU A 100 -4.99 -3.57 -3.92
CA LEU A 100 -4.78 -4.95 -3.45
C LEU A 100 -5.08 -5.96 -4.56
N GLU A 101 -4.40 -7.09 -4.48
CA GLU A 101 -4.77 -8.31 -5.20
C GLU A 101 -5.46 -9.25 -4.23
N MET A 102 -6.75 -9.52 -4.46
CA MET A 102 -7.57 -10.31 -3.55
C MET A 102 -8.56 -11.21 -4.28
N THR A 103 -9.07 -12.19 -3.56
CA THR A 103 -10.17 -13.06 -4.01
C THR A 103 -11.12 -13.37 -2.86
N GLY A 104 -12.41 -13.50 -3.16
CA GLY A 104 -13.42 -13.97 -2.20
C GLY A 104 -13.34 -15.47 -1.91
N GLN A 105 -12.45 -16.20 -2.59
CA GLN A 105 -12.26 -17.63 -2.41
C GLN A 105 -11.40 -17.93 -1.19
N HIS A 106 -11.62 -19.09 -0.58
CA HIS A 106 -10.79 -19.61 0.50
C HIS A 106 -9.50 -20.26 -0.07
N VAL A 107 -8.56 -19.42 -0.49
CA VAL A 107 -7.24 -19.83 -1.02
C VAL A 107 -6.14 -19.73 0.04
N THR A 108 -5.03 -20.44 -0.19
CA THR A 108 -3.83 -20.43 0.66
C THR A 108 -2.64 -19.85 -0.10
N GLU A 109 -2.82 -18.67 -0.71
CA GLU A 109 -1.80 -18.06 -1.58
C GLU A 109 -0.83 -17.14 -0.80
N CYS A 110 -1.31 -16.41 0.21
CA CYS A 110 -0.49 -15.60 1.13
C CYS A 110 -0.42 -16.26 2.52
N ILE A 111 0.77 -16.26 3.13
CA ILE A 111 1.01 -16.81 4.48
C ILE A 111 0.64 -15.81 5.58
N GLY A 112 0.38 -16.32 6.78
CA GLY A 112 -0.03 -15.54 7.96
C GLY A 112 -1.50 -15.07 7.91
N GLY A 113 -1.77 -13.97 8.61
CA GLY A 113 -3.13 -13.50 8.91
C GLY A 113 -3.78 -14.31 10.02
N SER A 114 -5.04 -14.01 10.33
CA SER A 114 -5.81 -14.61 11.42
C SER A 114 -5.94 -16.15 11.40
N TYR A 115 -5.76 -16.78 10.24
CA TYR A 115 -5.80 -18.24 10.09
C TYR A 115 -4.42 -18.90 10.12
N ASP A 116 -3.34 -18.13 10.34
CA ASP A 116 -1.95 -18.59 10.44
C ASP A 116 -1.53 -19.55 9.32
N ILE A 117 -1.78 -19.16 8.07
CA ILE A 117 -1.44 -19.98 6.90
C ILE A 117 0.08 -20.13 6.83
N SER A 118 0.57 -21.36 6.91
CA SER A 118 2.00 -21.67 6.88
C SER A 118 2.49 -21.92 5.44
N PHE A 119 3.81 -22.07 5.27
CA PHE A 119 4.37 -22.53 3.99
C PHE A 119 3.86 -23.92 3.57
N GLY A 120 3.54 -24.79 4.52
CA GLY A 120 3.01 -26.13 4.25
C GLY A 120 1.60 -26.12 3.68
N ASP A 121 0.83 -25.06 3.96
CA ASP A 121 -0.56 -24.94 3.53
C ASP A 121 -0.69 -24.44 2.09
N LEU A 122 0.39 -23.87 1.53
CA LEU A 122 0.36 -23.22 0.22
C LEU A 122 -0.16 -24.16 -0.88
N SER A 123 0.33 -25.40 -0.94
CA SER A 123 -0.05 -26.35 -1.98
C SER A 123 -1.50 -26.84 -1.91
N SER A 124 -2.22 -26.56 -0.82
CA SER A 124 -3.59 -27.06 -0.63
C SER A 124 -4.59 -26.39 -1.56
N ARG A 125 -4.49 -25.07 -1.75
CA ARG A 125 -5.46 -24.25 -2.52
C ARG A 125 -4.78 -23.06 -3.21
N TYR A 126 -3.67 -23.33 -3.90
CA TYR A 126 -2.97 -22.35 -4.74
C TYR A 126 -3.53 -22.36 -6.17
N TYR A 127 -4.41 -21.41 -6.51
CA TYR A 127 -5.14 -21.43 -7.79
C TYR A 127 -4.73 -20.33 -8.77
N THR A 128 -3.83 -19.44 -8.38
CA THR A 128 -3.30 -18.40 -9.26
C THR A 128 -2.11 -18.93 -10.06
N HIS A 129 -2.06 -18.56 -11.36
CA HIS A 129 -0.87 -18.75 -12.20
C HIS A 129 0.08 -17.55 -12.16
N CYS A 130 -0.37 -16.43 -11.57
CA CYS A 130 0.38 -15.18 -11.48
C CYS A 130 0.87 -14.98 -10.04
N ASP A 131 0.44 -13.89 -9.42
CA ASP A 131 0.85 -13.51 -8.09
C ASP A 131 -0.14 -14.01 -7.01
N PRO A 132 0.35 -14.30 -5.78
CA PRO A 132 -0.45 -14.77 -4.66
C PRO A 132 -1.40 -13.68 -4.14
N ARG A 133 -2.69 -13.97 -4.06
CA ARG A 133 -3.73 -13.02 -3.64
C ARG A 133 -4.05 -13.15 -2.15
N LEU A 134 -4.56 -12.09 -1.55
CA LEU A 134 -5.23 -12.19 -0.26
C LEU A 134 -6.53 -12.99 -0.41
N ASN A 135 -6.78 -13.92 0.50
CA ASN A 135 -8.07 -14.58 0.58
C ASN A 135 -9.13 -13.66 1.25
N ALA A 136 -10.37 -14.12 1.31
CA ALA A 136 -11.48 -13.33 1.88
C ALA A 136 -11.22 -12.88 3.31
N SER A 137 -10.72 -13.78 4.17
CA SER A 137 -10.46 -13.50 5.58
C SER A 137 -9.34 -12.47 5.77
N GLN A 138 -8.21 -12.66 5.09
CA GLN A 138 -7.08 -11.72 5.12
C GLN A 138 -7.49 -10.34 4.58
N SER A 139 -8.30 -10.31 3.51
CA SER A 139 -8.81 -9.06 2.94
C SER A 139 -9.72 -8.30 3.91
N LEU A 140 -10.60 -9.02 4.60
CA LEU A 140 -11.50 -8.44 5.59
C LEU A 140 -10.72 -7.95 6.81
N GLU A 141 -9.77 -8.73 7.32
CA GLU A 141 -8.88 -8.37 8.41
C GLU A 141 -8.13 -7.06 8.13
N LEU A 142 -7.49 -6.97 6.96
CA LEU A 142 -6.79 -5.76 6.54
C LEU A 142 -7.75 -4.55 6.47
N SER A 143 -8.96 -4.76 5.94
CA SER A 143 -9.98 -3.71 5.83
C SER A 143 -10.39 -3.13 7.19
N PHE A 144 -10.54 -3.97 8.23
CA PHE A 144 -10.87 -3.53 9.58
C PHE A 144 -9.74 -2.70 10.20
N ILE A 145 -8.49 -3.14 10.03
CA ILE A 145 -7.31 -2.42 10.53
C ILE A 145 -7.20 -1.04 9.88
N ILE A 146 -7.37 -0.97 8.55
CA ILE A 146 -7.37 0.31 7.81
C ILE A 146 -8.54 1.20 8.26
N GLY A 147 -9.74 0.63 8.38
CA GLY A 147 -10.94 1.34 8.81
C GLY A 147 -10.78 1.97 10.19
N GLN A 148 -10.22 1.22 11.16
CA GLN A 148 -9.91 1.73 12.49
C GLN A 148 -8.90 2.88 12.43
N ARG A 149 -7.84 2.75 11.61
CA ARG A 149 -6.84 3.79 11.45
C ARG A 149 -7.43 5.08 10.86
N LEU A 150 -8.25 4.97 9.81
CA LEU A 150 -8.92 6.11 9.19
C LEU A 150 -9.87 6.82 10.16
N ARG A 151 -10.62 6.05 10.96
CA ARG A 151 -11.47 6.59 12.03
C ARG A 151 -10.65 7.39 13.05
N ASN A 152 -9.54 6.84 13.54
CA ASN A 152 -8.67 7.50 14.50
C ASN A 152 -8.04 8.78 13.93
N ARG A 153 -7.63 8.76 12.65
CA ARG A 153 -7.14 9.95 11.94
C ARG A 153 -8.20 11.04 11.86
N ARG A 154 -9.45 10.69 11.53
CA ARG A 154 -10.58 11.64 11.46
C ARG A 154 -10.87 12.27 12.81
N ILE A 155 -10.92 11.48 13.88
CA ILE A 155 -11.14 11.98 15.25
C ILE A 155 -10.04 12.97 15.64
N ARG A 156 -8.77 12.62 15.45
CA ARG A 156 -7.63 13.52 15.73
C ARG A 156 -7.68 14.82 14.93
N TRP A 157 -8.14 14.77 13.67
CA TRP A 157 -8.31 15.97 12.85
C TRP A 157 -9.40 16.89 13.42
N SER A 158 -10.56 16.34 13.78
CA SER A 158 -11.67 17.09 14.39
C SER A 158 -11.34 17.69 15.76
N SER A 159 -10.35 17.13 16.47
CA SER A 159 -9.91 17.61 17.78
C SER A 159 -8.80 18.67 17.73
N LYS A 160 -8.27 19.04 16.55
CA LYS A 160 -7.28 20.11 16.46
C LYS A 160 -7.98 21.47 16.72
N PRO A 161 -7.48 22.31 17.63
CA PRO A 161 -8.00 23.66 17.77
C PRO A 161 -7.83 24.41 16.46
N ASN A 162 -8.86 25.17 16.05
CA ASN A 162 -8.75 26.12 14.95
C ASN A 162 -7.74 27.20 15.39
N ILE A 163 -6.50 27.06 14.97
CA ILE A 163 -5.53 28.14 15.04
C ILE A 163 -5.86 29.04 13.84
N LEU A 164 -6.56 30.14 14.14
CA LEU A 164 -6.77 31.28 13.24
C LEU A 164 -5.43 31.99 12.98
#